data_AF-A0A391NR36-F1
#
_entry.id   AF-A0A391NR36-F1
#
_cell.length_a   1.000
_cell.length_b   1.000
_cell.length_c   1.000
_cell.angle_alpha   90.00
_cell.angle_beta   90.00
_cell.angle_gamma   90.00
#
_symmetry.space_group_name_H-M   'P 1'
#
loop_
_entity.id
_entity.type
_entity.pdbx_description
1 polymer ?
#
loop_
_entity_poly.entity_id
_entity_poly.type
_entity_poly.pdbx_seq_one_letter_code
_entity_poly.pdbx_strand_id
1 'polypeptide(L)' 'MELEELEPSKLIAPQQDVETVEAWAERNGLTCSMARAWVYRGVLPTVKLGKRRMINSALLRSWLLEQEWTA' A
#
# COMPACT_ATOMS: atom_id res chain seq x y z
N MET A 1 -21.40 -12.47 -4.92
CA MET A 1 -20.39 -12.00 -3.95
C MET A 1 -21.10 -10.97 -3.10
N GLU A 2 -21.58 -11.38 -1.93
CA GLU A 2 -22.44 -10.54 -1.08
C GLU A 2 -21.59 -9.46 -0.42
N LEU A 3 -21.56 -8.29 -1.07
CA LEU A 3 -20.92 -7.08 -0.55
C LEU A 3 -21.77 -6.42 0.57
N GLU A 4 -22.93 -7.01 0.88
CA GLU A 4 -23.97 -6.45 1.76
C GLU A 4 -23.63 -6.57 3.26
N GLU A 5 -22.60 -7.33 3.64
CA GLU A 5 -22.16 -7.50 5.03
C GLU A 5 -20.88 -6.71 5.40
N LEU A 6 -20.30 -5.94 4.47
CA LEU A 6 -19.07 -5.21 4.73
C LEU A 6 -19.37 -3.90 5.47
N GLU A 7 -19.31 -3.94 6.80
CA GLU A 7 -19.33 -2.77 7.67
C GLU A 7 -18.25 -1.74 7.23
N PRO A 8 -18.63 -0.58 6.65
CA PRO A 8 -17.66 0.37 6.09
C PRO A 8 -16.69 0.91 7.14
N SER A 9 -17.15 1.01 8.38
CA SER A 9 -16.33 1.40 9.54
C SER A 9 -15.18 0.43 9.82
N LYS A 10 -15.33 -0.85 9.46
CA LYS A 10 -14.28 -1.88 9.58
C LYS A 10 -13.32 -1.87 8.40
N LEU A 11 -13.65 -1.18 7.31
CA LEU A 11 -12.79 -1.01 6.13
C LEU A 11 -11.82 0.16 6.27
N ILE A 12 -12.05 1.05 7.25
CA ILE A 12 -11.22 2.23 7.49
C ILE A 12 -10.18 1.91 8.57
N ALA A 13 -9.06 1.31 8.15
CA ALA A 13 -7.87 1.28 8.99
C ALA A 13 -7.21 2.68 9.02
N PRO A 14 -6.49 3.05 10.10
CA PRO A 14 -5.71 4.27 10.12
C PRO A 14 -4.78 4.31 8.89
N GLN A 15 -4.93 5.33 8.04
CA GLN A 15 -4.07 5.49 6.89
C GLN A 15 -2.67 5.87 7.38
N GLN A 16 -1.74 4.93 7.28
CA GLN A 16 -0.33 5.22 7.53
C GLN A 16 0.24 5.91 6.30
N ASP A 17 0.96 7.01 6.50
CA ASP A 17 1.64 7.71 5.41
C ASP A 17 2.92 6.99 4.99
N VAL A 18 3.55 6.33 5.96
CA VAL A 18 4.76 5.55 5.77
C VAL A 18 4.66 4.25 6.57
N GLU A 19 4.91 3.12 5.91
CA GLU A 19 4.81 1.80 6.53
C GLU A 19 5.94 0.87 6.04
N THR A 20 6.21 -0.21 6.79
CA THR A 20 7.22 -1.20 6.38
C THR A 20 6.73 -1.99 5.17
N VAL A 21 7.66 -2.61 4.43
CA VAL A 21 7.29 -3.45 3.28
C VAL A 21 6.45 -4.65 3.72
N GLU A 22 6.73 -5.19 4.91
CA GLU A 22 6.01 -6.30 5.53
C GLU A 22 4.57 -5.90 5.86
N ALA A 23 4.36 -4.78 6.56
CA ALA A 23 3.03 -4.32 6.95
C ALA A 23 2.18 -3.96 5.73
N TRP A 24 2.79 -3.31 4.73
CA TRP A 24 2.11 -3.03 3.47
C TRP A 24 1.71 -4.31 2.74
N ALA A 25 2.59 -5.31 2.68
CA ALA A 25 2.28 -6.57 2.02
C ALA A 25 1.12 -7.29 2.71
N GLU A 26 1.17 -7.41 4.04
CA GLU A 26 0.11 -8.01 4.85
C GLU A 26 -1.24 -7.31 4.64
N ARG A 27 -1.26 -5.98 4.71
CA ARG A 27 -2.48 -5.18 4.52
C ARG A 27 -3.09 -5.31 3.13
N ASN A 28 -2.28 -5.55 2.10
CA ASN A 28 -2.75 -5.71 0.72
C ASN A 28 -2.92 -7.18 0.30
N GLY A 29 -2.79 -8.14 1.23
CA GLY A 29 -2.95 -9.57 0.93
C GLY A 29 -1.85 -10.15 0.03
N LEU A 30 -0.65 -9.58 0.07
CA LEU A 30 0.50 -9.98 -0.75
C LEU A 30 1.58 -10.63 0.10
N THR A 31 2.40 -11.47 -0.54
CA THR A 31 3.62 -11.96 0.11
C THR A 31 4.65 -10.83 0.24
N CYS A 32 5.43 -10.82 1.32
CA CYS A 32 6.47 -9.83 1.52
C CYS A 32 7.53 -9.86 0.41
N SER A 33 7.84 -11.03 -0.16
CA SER A 33 8.78 -11.17 -1.27
C SER A 33 8.30 -10.45 -2.54
N MET A 34 7.00 -10.53 -2.87
CA MET A 34 6.41 -9.78 -3.98
C MET A 34 6.51 -8.27 -3.76
N ALA A 35 6.10 -7.79 -2.59
CA ALA A 35 6.18 -6.37 -2.26
C ALA A 35 7.63 -5.84 -2.30
N ARG A 36 8.59 -6.61 -1.79
CA ARG A 36 10.03 -6.28 -1.89
C ARG A 36 10.49 -6.20 -3.34
N ALA A 37 10.09 -7.15 -4.19
CA ALA A 37 10.41 -7.12 -5.61
C ALA A 37 9.90 -5.84 -6.29
N TRP A 38 8.70 -5.38 -5.97
CA TRP A 38 8.15 -4.12 -6.48
C TRP A 38 8.90 -2.88 -5.97
N VAL A 39 9.28 -2.87 -4.70
CA VAL A 39 10.14 -1.84 -4.13
C VAL A 39 11.50 -1.78 -4.85
N TYR A 40 12.13 -2.93 -5.09
CA TYR A 40 13.43 -2.97 -5.79
C TYR A 40 13.32 -2.55 -7.26
N ARG A 41 12.19 -2.83 -7.90
CA ARG A 41 11.90 -2.40 -9.29
C ARG A 41 11.43 -0.95 -9.39
N GLY A 42 11.27 -0.24 -8.28
CA GLY A 42 10.79 1.15 -8.27
C GLY A 42 9.30 1.31 -8.60
N VAL A 43 8.53 0.22 -8.55
CA VAL A 43 7.07 0.22 -8.79
C VAL A 43 6.34 0.90 -7.63
N LEU A 44 6.79 0.66 -6.39
CA LEU A 44 6.23 1.29 -5.19
C LEU A 44 7.08 2.50 -4.78
N PRO A 45 6.46 3.67 -4.51
CA PRO A 45 7.19 4.81 -4.00
C PRO A 45 7.75 4.49 -2.62
N THR A 46 9.03 4.80 -2.40
CA THR A 46 9.70 4.53 -1.12
C THR A 46 10.49 5.71 -0.60
N VAL A 47 10.64 5.76 0.73
CA VAL A 47 11.44 6.75 1.44
C VAL A 47 12.48 6.04 2.32
N LYS A 48 13.68 6.62 2.44
CA LYS A 48 14.71 6.13 3.36
C LYS A 48 14.50 6.77 4.73
N LEU A 49 14.20 5.95 5.74
CA LEU A 49 14.08 6.35 7.14
C LEU A 49 15.16 5.63 7.95
N GLY A 50 16.22 6.38 8.27
CA GLY A 50 17.42 5.84 8.90
C GLY A 50 18.05 4.72 8.08
N LYS A 51 18.05 3.50 8.63
CA LYS A 51 18.62 2.28 7.99
C LYS A 51 17.58 1.48 7.19
N ARG A 52 16.30 1.89 7.18
CA ARG A 52 15.23 1.16 6.50
C ARG A 52 14.72 1.92 5.27
N ARG A 53 14.35 1.16 4.24
CA ARG A 53 13.54 1.65 3.12
C ARG A 53 12.08 1.30 3.43
N MET A 54 11.23 2.31 3.47
CA MET A 54 9.81 2.18 3.80
C MET A 54 8.97 2.62 2.61
N ILE A 55 7.74 2.12 2.52
CA ILE A 55 6.81 2.50 1.45
C ILE A 55 6.16 3.82 1.84
N ASN A 56 6.16 4.77 0.91
CA ASN A 56 5.45 6.04 1.06
C ASN A 56 4.03 5.86 0.55
N SER A 57 3.15 5.38 1.43
CA SER A 57 1.76 5.09 1.14
C SER A 57 0.95 6.36 0.85
N ALA A 58 1.32 7.51 1.42
CA ALA A 58 0.68 8.78 1.08
C ALA A 58 0.92 9.16 -0.39
N LEU A 59 2.16 9.07 -0.86
CA LEU A 59 2.51 9.34 -2.25
C LEU A 59 1.85 8.34 -3.20
N LEU A 60 1.84 7.05 -2.84
CA LEU A 60 1.14 6.03 -3.61
C LEU A 60 -0.34 6.35 -3.77
N ARG A 61 -1.03 6.74 -2.68
CA ARG A 61 -2.45 7.11 -2.73
C ARG A 61 -2.69 8.33 -3.61
N SER A 62 -1.87 9.37 -3.51
CA SER A 62 -1.98 10.55 -4.38
C SER A 62 -1.84 10.15 -5.85
N TRP A 63 -0.80 9.38 -6.18
CA TRP A 63 -0.56 8.92 -7.54
C TRP A 63 -1.72 8.09 -8.08
N LEU A 64 -2.27 7.16 -7.28
CA LEU A 64 -3.42 6.33 -7.66
C LEU A 64 -4.68 7.18 -7.94
N LEU A 65 -4.91 8.25 -7.18
CA LEU A 65 -6.06 9.15 -7.38
C LEU A 65 -5.92 10.01 -8.63
N GLU A 66 -4.69 10.24 -9.10
CA GLU A 66 -4.40 10.98 -10.33
C GLU A 66 -4.53 10.11 -11.61
N GLN A 67 -4.64 8.80 -11.48
CA GLN A 67 -4.75 7.92 -12.65
C GLN A 67 -6.16 7.91 -13.25
N GLU A 68 -6.25 7.92 -14.58
CA GLU A 68 -7.49 7.60 -15.28
C GLU A 68 -7.66 6.07 -15.32
N TRP A 69 -8.57 5.56 -14.49
CA TRP A 69 -8.87 4.14 -14.41
C TRP A 69 -9.91 3.75 -15.47
N THR A 70 -9.50 2.98 -16.48
CA THR A 70 -10.42 2.32 -17.42
C THR A 70 -10.65 0.88 -16.98
N ALA A 71 -11.92 0.48 -16.86
CA ALA A 71 -12.33 -0.88 -16.48
C ALA A 71 -12.14 -1.89 -17.62
#